data_AF-A0A034WJT4-F1
#
_entry.id   AF-A0A034WJT4-F1
#
_cell.length_a   1.000
_cell.length_b   1.000
_cell.length_c   1.000
_cell.angle_alpha   90.00
_cell.angle_beta   90.00
_cell.angle_gamma   90.00
#
_symmetry.space_group_name_H-M   'P 1'
#
loop_
_entity.id
_entity.type
_entity.pdbx_description
1 polymer ?
#
loop_
_entity_poly.entity_id
_entity_poly.type
_entity_poly.pdbx_seq_one_letter_code
_entity_poly.pdbx_strand_id
1 'polypeptide(L)'
;NNIHNTIKMNFYNVPLMLLLVLTAPTAFAMLGNGQPNCTTQEEIDIRIFRNTWDPTSYWICEELNEPAILGRCPEQMAYLESIKDCVSWDDWQWEQPTEPLTIAGLS
;
A
#
# COMPACT_ATOMS: atom_id res chain seq x y z
N ASN A 1 17.40 44.38 22.31
CA ASN A 1 16.55 44.01 21.15
C ASN A 1 15.99 42.62 21.36
N ASN A 2 14.89 42.49 22.09
CA ASN A 2 14.18 41.21 22.27
C ASN A 2 12.85 41.32 21.54
N ILE A 3 12.78 40.68 20.36
CA ILE A 3 11.55 40.59 19.58
C ILE A 3 10.81 39.35 20.10
N HIS A 4 9.99 39.55 21.13
CA HIS A 4 8.91 38.62 21.40
C HIS A 4 7.92 38.71 20.24
N ASN A 5 8.07 37.82 19.24
CA ASN A 5 7.05 37.59 18.24
C ASN A 5 5.89 36.84 18.91
N THR A 6 4.99 37.61 19.53
CA THR A 6 3.72 37.08 20.05
C THR A 6 2.80 36.83 18.86
N ILE A 7 2.70 35.56 18.44
CA ILE A 7 1.68 35.11 17.52
C ILE A 7 0.32 35.38 18.19
N LYS A 8 -0.42 36.37 17.70
CA LYS A 8 -1.81 36.63 18.15
C LYS A 8 -2.70 35.55 17.57
N MET A 9 -2.91 34.49 18.33
CA MET A 9 -3.78 33.38 17.97
C MET A 9 -5.24 33.81 18.18
N ASN A 10 -5.94 34.14 17.09
CA ASN A 10 -7.38 34.46 17.14
C ASN A 10 -8.15 33.21 17.59
N PHE A 11 -8.83 33.31 18.75
CA PHE A 11 -9.56 32.20 19.38
C PHE A 11 -10.66 31.58 18.50
N TYR A 12 -11.13 32.29 17.47
CA TYR A 12 -12.08 31.80 16.45
C TYR A 12 -11.47 30.80 15.45
N ASN A 13 -10.14 30.77 15.31
CA ASN A 13 -9.45 29.84 14.42
C ASN A 13 -9.17 28.48 15.08
N VAL A 14 -9.28 28.40 16.40
CA VAL A 14 -9.07 27.17 17.19
C VAL A 14 -10.09 26.07 16.84
N PRO A 15 -11.42 26.33 16.81
CA PRO A 15 -12.40 25.31 16.42
C PRO A 15 -12.31 24.95 14.93
N LEU A 16 -11.91 25.89 14.06
CA LEU A 16 -11.71 25.64 12.63
C LEU A 16 -10.52 24.71 12.36
N MET A 17 -9.42 24.90 13.10
CA MET A 17 -8.27 23.99 13.08
C MET A 17 -8.63 22.62 13.67
N LEU A 18 -9.45 22.55 14.74
CA LEU A 18 -9.91 21.29 15.32
C LEU A 18 -10.76 20.46 14.34
N LEU A 19 -11.63 21.13 13.56
CA LEU A 19 -12.46 20.50 12.52
C LEU A 19 -11.62 19.92 11.36
N LEU A 20 -10.54 20.59 10.96
CA LEU A 20 -9.61 20.11 9.91
C LEU A 20 -8.82 18.87 10.32
N VAL A 21 -8.52 18.71 11.62
CA VAL A 21 -7.82 17.54 12.16
C VAL A 21 -8.76 16.33 12.29
N LEU A 22 -10.06 16.56 12.50
CA LEU A 22 -11.08 15.51 12.61
C LEU A 22 -11.46 14.86 11.27
N THR A 23 -11.16 15.52 10.15
CA THR A 23 -11.30 14.93 8.80
C THR A 23 -10.04 14.23 8.32
N ALA A 24 -9.03 13.99 9.18
CA ALA A 24 -7.90 13.12 8.85
C ALA A 24 -8.49 11.77 8.42
N PRO A 25 -8.46 11.44 7.12
CA PRO A 25 -9.36 10.46 6.57
C PRO A 25 -9.10 9.12 7.24
N THR A 26 -10.19 8.44 7.57
CA THR A 26 -10.27 7.04 7.98
C THR A 26 -9.82 6.08 6.87
N ALA A 27 -8.78 6.45 6.11
CA ALA A 27 -8.24 5.75 4.96
C ALA A 27 -7.01 4.90 5.32
N PHE A 28 -6.73 4.71 6.62
CA PHE A 28 -6.00 3.53 7.07
C PHE A 28 -7.00 2.38 7.19
N ALA A 29 -7.67 2.04 6.08
CA ALA A 29 -8.12 0.67 5.92
C ALA A 29 -6.84 -0.16 6.07
N MET A 30 -6.91 -1.16 6.93
CA MET A 30 -5.80 -2.02 7.28
C MET A 30 -5.30 -2.72 6.01
N LEU A 31 -4.38 -2.06 5.28
CA LEU A 31 -3.74 -2.59 4.09
C LEU A 31 -2.86 -3.72 4.56
N GLY A 32 -3.40 -4.94 4.52
CA GLY A 32 -2.64 -6.16 4.72
C GLY A 32 -1.41 -6.18 3.80
N ASN A 33 -0.67 -7.28 3.85
CA ASN A 33 0.46 -7.51 2.95
C ASN A 33 0.10 -7.56 1.44
N GLY A 34 -1.16 -7.27 1.06
CA GLY A 34 -1.65 -7.27 -0.31
C GLY A 34 -1.99 -8.65 -0.84
N GLN A 35 -2.12 -9.67 0.01
CA GLN A 35 -2.40 -11.05 -0.40
C GLN A 35 -3.83 -11.18 -0.96
N PRO A 36 -3.99 -11.57 -2.25
CA PRO A 36 -5.30 -11.84 -2.82
C PRO A 36 -5.88 -13.19 -2.35
N ASN A 37 -7.19 -13.33 -2.42
CA ASN A 37 -7.88 -14.63 -2.23
C ASN A 37 -8.01 -15.45 -3.54
N CYS A 38 -7.62 -14.87 -4.68
CA CYS A 38 -7.66 -15.52 -6.00
C CYS A 38 -9.04 -16.13 -6.32
N THR A 39 -10.13 -15.38 -6.08
CA THR A 39 -11.52 -15.87 -6.25
C THR A 39 -12.16 -15.44 -7.56
N THR A 40 -11.49 -14.56 -8.31
CA THR A 40 -11.96 -14.07 -9.60
C THR A 40 -11.06 -14.58 -10.73
N GLN A 41 -11.65 -14.80 -11.92
CA GLN A 41 -10.87 -15.17 -13.10
C GLN A 41 -9.87 -14.07 -13.47
N GLU A 42 -10.23 -12.80 -13.26
CA GLU A 42 -9.33 -11.67 -13.50
C GLU A 42 -8.08 -11.72 -12.59
N GLU A 43 -8.21 -12.16 -11.34
CA GLU A 43 -7.03 -12.35 -10.48
C GLU A 43 -6.12 -13.49 -10.96
N ILE A 44 -6.70 -14.56 -11.49
CA ILE A 44 -5.97 -15.66 -12.11
C ILE A 44 -5.25 -15.20 -13.38
N ASP A 45 -5.91 -14.35 -14.17
CA ASP A 45 -5.35 -13.82 -15.42
C ASP A 45 -4.21 -12.82 -15.15
N ILE A 46 -4.31 -11.99 -14.10
CA ILE A 46 -3.23 -11.10 -13.64
C ILE A 46 -2.07 -11.91 -13.03
N ARG A 47 -2.40 -13.00 -12.32
CA ARG A 47 -1.51 -13.98 -11.70
C ARG A 47 -0.59 -13.46 -10.59
N ILE A 48 0.13 -12.37 -10.78
CA ILE A 48 1.16 -11.88 -9.84
C ILE A 48 0.76 -10.52 -9.30
N PHE A 49 0.88 -10.35 -7.98
CA PHE A 49 0.54 -9.11 -7.27
C PHE A 49 1.67 -8.69 -6.34
N ARG A 50 1.87 -7.38 -6.21
CA ARG A 50 2.86 -6.82 -5.29
C ARG A 50 2.54 -7.13 -3.83
N ASN A 51 3.57 -7.48 -3.04
CA ASN A 51 3.46 -7.44 -1.59
C ASN A 51 3.59 -5.99 -1.09
N THR A 52 2.62 -5.53 -0.31
CA THR A 52 2.55 -4.13 0.15
C THR A 52 3.62 -3.77 1.18
N TRP A 53 4.18 -4.76 1.90
CA TRP A 53 5.10 -4.54 3.02
C TRP A 53 6.54 -4.95 2.70
N ASP A 54 6.73 -5.98 1.89
CA ASP A 54 8.04 -6.52 1.54
C ASP A 54 8.30 -6.36 0.03
N PRO A 55 9.11 -5.37 -0.39
CA PRO A 55 9.44 -5.17 -1.80
C PRO A 55 10.25 -6.33 -2.41
N THR A 56 10.79 -7.24 -1.62
CA THR A 56 11.50 -8.44 -2.12
C THR A 56 10.57 -9.63 -2.34
N SER A 57 9.27 -9.45 -2.10
CA SER A 57 8.26 -10.49 -2.19
C SER A 57 7.07 -10.06 -3.05
N TYR A 58 6.32 -11.05 -3.54
CA TYR A 58 5.10 -10.88 -4.32
C TYR A 58 4.14 -12.06 -4.07
N TRP A 59 2.89 -11.92 -4.50
CA TRP A 59 1.85 -12.95 -4.37
C TRP A 59 1.55 -13.57 -5.73
N ILE A 60 1.29 -14.87 -5.74
CA ILE A 60 0.97 -15.64 -6.95
C ILE A 60 -0.39 -16.30 -6.77
N CYS A 61 -1.34 -16.00 -7.66
CA CYS A 61 -2.58 -16.72 -7.83
C CYS A 61 -2.40 -17.81 -8.90
N GLU A 62 -2.35 -19.08 -8.49
CA GLU A 62 -2.24 -20.20 -9.43
C GLU A 62 -3.58 -20.89 -9.70
N GLU A 63 -4.44 -20.97 -8.69
CA GLU A 63 -5.71 -21.69 -8.74
C GLU A 63 -6.85 -20.86 -8.15
N LEU A 64 -8.05 -21.03 -8.72
CA LEU A 64 -9.24 -20.30 -8.31
C LEU A 64 -9.75 -20.82 -6.96
N ASN A 65 -10.02 -19.89 -6.03
CA ASN A 65 -10.46 -20.13 -4.66
C ASN A 65 -9.38 -20.73 -3.73
N GLU A 66 -8.10 -20.64 -4.12
CA GLU A 66 -6.98 -20.96 -3.24
C GLU A 66 -6.24 -19.67 -2.84
N PRO A 67 -5.75 -19.54 -1.61
CA PRO A 67 -4.99 -18.37 -1.20
C PRO A 67 -3.73 -18.17 -2.06
N ALA A 68 -3.39 -16.92 -2.35
CA ALA A 68 -2.18 -16.63 -3.11
C ALA A 68 -0.91 -17.11 -2.39
N ILE A 69 0.05 -17.63 -3.16
CA ILE A 69 1.33 -18.15 -2.68
C ILE A 69 2.35 -17.01 -2.62
N LEU A 70 3.21 -16.99 -1.59
CA LEU A 70 4.29 -16.02 -1.46
C LEU A 70 5.47 -16.39 -2.38
N GLY A 71 5.75 -15.57 -3.38
CA GLY A 71 6.98 -15.58 -4.16
C GLY A 71 8.03 -14.62 -3.59
N ARG A 72 9.31 -14.90 -3.85
CA ARG A 72 10.44 -14.03 -3.48
C ARG A 72 11.36 -13.76 -4.66
N CYS A 73 11.86 -12.54 -4.72
CA CYS A 73 12.91 -12.17 -5.66
C CYS A 73 14.26 -12.79 -5.27
N PRO A 74 15.18 -12.95 -6.23
CA PRO A 74 16.58 -13.27 -5.95
C PRO A 74 17.25 -12.24 -5.01
N GLU A 75 18.41 -12.61 -4.47
CA GLU A 75 19.18 -11.69 -3.64
C GLU A 75 19.51 -10.38 -4.38
N GLN A 76 19.49 -9.26 -3.64
CA GLN A 76 19.75 -7.91 -4.17
C GLN A 76 18.78 -7.45 -5.28
N MET A 77 17.58 -8.03 -5.32
CA MET A 77 16.51 -7.61 -6.22
C MET A 77 15.22 -7.30 -5.46
N ALA A 78 14.36 -6.51 -6.10
CA ALA A 78 13.04 -6.13 -5.61
C ALA A 78 12.00 -6.23 -6.72
N TYR A 79 10.78 -6.59 -6.36
CA TYR A 79 9.67 -6.74 -7.29
C TYR A 79 9.11 -5.38 -7.69
N LEU A 80 8.93 -5.17 -9.00
CA LEU A 80 8.36 -3.97 -9.60
C LEU A 80 7.07 -4.34 -10.34
N GLU A 81 5.96 -3.71 -9.95
CA GLU A 81 4.62 -4.11 -10.35
C GLU A 81 4.32 -3.74 -11.81
N SER A 82 4.82 -2.59 -12.29
CA SER A 82 4.62 -2.15 -13.68
C SER A 82 5.17 -3.10 -14.74
N ILE A 83 6.19 -3.88 -14.40
CA ILE A 83 6.83 -4.86 -15.30
C ILE A 83 6.52 -6.31 -14.91
N LYS A 84 5.91 -6.52 -13.73
CA LYS A 84 5.60 -7.83 -13.15
C LYS A 84 6.83 -8.73 -12.98
N ASP A 85 7.96 -8.16 -12.57
CA ASP A 85 9.24 -8.88 -12.46
C ASP A 85 10.15 -8.31 -11.36
N CYS A 86 11.20 -9.06 -11.01
CA CYS A 86 12.25 -8.66 -10.08
C CYS A 86 13.35 -7.87 -10.81
N VAL A 87 13.64 -6.67 -10.31
CA VAL A 87 14.70 -5.79 -10.82
C VAL A 87 15.77 -5.55 -9.78
N SER A 88 16.92 -5.05 -10.23
CA SER A 88 17.97 -4.57 -9.34
C SER A 88 17.46 -3.42 -8.47
N TRP A 89 18.08 -3.21 -7.31
CA TRP A 89 17.75 -2.07 -6.45
C TRP A 89 18.00 -0.70 -7.10
N ASP A 90 18.93 -0.60 -8.05
CA ASP A 90 19.21 0.63 -8.77
C ASP A 90 18.05 1.00 -9.73
N ASP A 91 17.38 0.00 -10.28
CA ASP A 91 16.25 0.16 -11.20
C ASP A 91 14.90 0.21 -10.47
N TRP A 92 14.84 -0.29 -9.23
CA TRP A 92 13.60 -0.36 -8.47
C TRP A 92 13.10 1.04 -8.09
N GLN A 93 11.80 1.26 -8.28
CA GLN A 93 11.11 2.47 -7.87
C GLN A 93 9.89 2.12 -7.04
N TRP A 94 9.58 2.95 -6.04
CA TRP A 94 8.34 2.77 -5.28
C TRP A 94 7.15 3.07 -6.19
N GLU A 95 6.23 2.11 -6.26
CA GLU A 95 4.95 2.25 -6.93
C GLU A 95 3.82 2.22 -5.90
N GLN A 96 2.77 3.01 -6.16
CA GLN A 96 1.57 2.93 -5.34
C GLN A 96 0.98 1.51 -5.49
N PRO A 97 0.77 0.77 -4.38
CA PRO A 97 0.10 -0.52 -4.44
C PRO A 97 -1.24 -0.40 -5.15
N THR A 98 -1.51 -1.34 -6.07
CA THR A 98 -2.85 -1.54 -6.62
C THR A 98 -3.53 -2.59 -5.76
N GLU A 99 -4.69 -2.26 -5.20
CA GLU A 99 -5.46 -3.23 -4.41
C GLU A 99 -5.90 -4.39 -5.30
N PRO A 100 -5.72 -5.65 -4.87
CA PRO A 100 -6.34 -6.78 -5.54
C PRO A 100 -7.87 -6.68 -5.42
N LEU A 101 -8.60 -7.28 -6.37
CA LEU A 101 -10.07 -7.26 -6.39
C LEU A 101 -10.65 -7.88 -5.12
N THR A 102 -9.96 -8.88 -4.57
CA THR A 102 -10.27 -9.47 -3.28
C THR A 102 -9.05 -9.45 -2.37
N ILE A 103 -9.21 -9.06 -1.10
CA ILE A 103 -8.15 -9.04 -0.09
C ILE A 103 -8.39 -10.17 0.90
N ALA A 104 -7.35 -10.96 1.18
CA ALA A 104 -7.40 -11.98 2.23
C ALA A 104 -7.70 -11.34 3.61
N GLY A 105 -8.75 -11.82 4.27
CA GLY A 105 -9.17 -11.36 5.59
C GLY A 105 -10.32 -10.35 5.64
N LEU A 106 -10.90 -9.98 4.48
CA LEU A 106 -12.20 -9.32 4.39
C LEU A 106 -13.22 -10.29 3.79
N SER A 107 -13.81 -11.13 4.64
CA SER A 107 -15.01 -11.93 4.34
C SER A 107 -16.21 -11.36 5.06
#